data_AF-A0A8D9S389-F1
#
_entry.id   AF-A0A8D9S389-F1
#
_cell.length_a   1.000
_cell.length_b   1.000
_cell.length_c   1.000
_cell.angle_alpha   90.00
_cell.angle_beta   90.00
_cell.angle_gamma   90.00
#
_symmetry.space_group_name_H-M   'P 1'
#
loop_
_entity.id
_entity.type
_entity.pdbx_description
1 polymer ?
#
loop_
_entity_poly.entity_id
_entity_poly.type
_entity_poly.pdbx_seq_one_letter_code
_entity_poly.pdbx_strand_id
1 'polypeptide(L)' 'DRNNLNQAYLRVKRNKGAAGIDDMTVNDLLPYLRENKTELIASLREGKYKPAPVKRVEIPKPNGGVRKLGIPT' A
#
# COMPACT_ATOMS: atom_id res chain seq x y z
N ASP A 1 4.40 9.43 -15.03
CA ASP A 1 4.48 10.84 -14.59
C ASP A 1 5.07 10.88 -13.18
N ARG A 2 6.17 11.62 -12.98
CA ARG A 2 6.85 11.74 -11.67
C ARG A 2 6.03 12.53 -10.65
N ASN A 3 5.24 13.51 -11.10
CA ASN A 3 4.39 14.33 -10.24
C ASN A 3 3.24 13.47 -9.69
N ASN A 4 2.60 12.66 -10.53
CA ASN A 4 1.52 11.78 -10.11
C ASN A 4 1.95 10.80 -9.00
N LEU A 5 3.11 10.15 -9.17
CA LEU A 5 3.61 9.19 -8.16
C LEU A 5 3.97 9.89 -6.83
N ASN A 6 4.49 11.11 -6.88
CA ASN A 6 4.77 11.86 -5.67
C ASN A 6 3.48 12.26 -4.93
N GLN A 7 2.44 12.68 -5.66
CA GLN A 7 1.13 12.99 -5.06
C GLN A 7 0.49 11.74 -4.44
N ALA A 8 0.60 10.59 -5.10
CA ALA A 8 0.14 9.31 -4.56
C ALA A 8 0.86 8.95 -3.25
N TYR A 9 2.20 9.05 -3.22
CA TYR A 9 3.00 8.83 -2.00
C TYR A 9 2.55 9.74 -0.85
N LEU A 10 2.38 11.05 -1.10
CA LEU A 10 1.96 12.01 -0.09
C LEU A 10 0.56 11.68 0.46
N ARG A 11 -0.35 11.20 -0.40
CA ARG A 11 -1.69 10.78 0.02
C ARG A 11 -1.66 9.56 0.93
N VAL A 12 -0.90 8.52 0.57
CA VAL A 12 -0.72 7.32 1.42
C VAL A 12 -0.12 7.71 2.77
N LYS A 13 0.92 8.56 2.75
CA LYS A 13 1.55 9.05 3.98
C LYS A 13 0.57 9.80 4.89
N ARG A 14 -0.29 10.63 4.30
CA ARG A 14 -1.32 11.38 5.04
C ARG A 14 -2.39 10.47 5.64
N ASN A 15 -2.75 9.37 4.97
CA ASN A 15 -3.79 8.46 5.43
C ASN A 15 -3.40 7.68 6.69
N LYS A 16 -2.09 7.46 6.93
CA LYS A 16 -1.56 6.75 8.12
C LYS A 16 -2.25 5.39 8.36
N GLY A 17 -2.53 4.67 7.26
CA GLY A 17 -3.19 3.37 7.31
C GLY A 17 -2.34 2.31 8.02
N ALA A 18 -2.99 1.23 8.46
CA ALA A 18 -2.29 0.06 8.96
C ALA A 18 -1.53 -0.66 7.85
N ALA A 19 -0.48 -1.41 8.22
CA ALA A 19 0.36 -2.14 7.30
C ALA A 19 -0.38 -3.30 6.62
N GLY A 20 0.05 -3.62 5.39
CA GLY A 20 -0.41 -4.75 4.59
C GLY A 20 0.12 -6.09 5.08
N ILE A 21 0.15 -7.09 4.20
CA ILE A 21 0.56 -8.47 4.53
C ILE A 21 2.07 -8.61 4.76
N ASP A 22 2.84 -7.68 4.23
CA ASP A 22 4.30 -7.57 4.37
C ASP A 22 4.73 -6.79 5.61
N ASP A 23 3.76 -6.30 6.40
CA ASP A 23 3.95 -5.51 7.62
C ASP A 23 4.77 -4.22 7.42
N MET A 24 4.93 -3.75 6.17
CA MET A 24 5.60 -2.48 5.86
C MET A 24 4.76 -1.29 6.33
N THR A 25 5.34 -0.41 7.15
CA THR A 25 4.63 0.78 7.62
C THR A 25 4.76 1.94 6.63
N VAL A 26 3.91 2.95 6.80
CA VAL A 26 3.97 4.20 6.04
C VAL A 26 5.35 4.90 6.13
N ASN A 27 6.08 4.70 7.22
CA ASN A 27 7.42 5.29 7.39
C ASN A 27 8.47 4.57 6.55
N ASP A 28 8.29 3.28 6.31
CA ASP A 28 9.20 2.41 5.56
C ASP A 28 9.02 2.58 4.03
N LEU A 29 7.86 3.10 3.61
CA LEU A 29 7.52 3.29 2.20
C LEU A 29 8.52 4.19 1.44
N LEU A 30 9.04 5.25 2.07
CA LEU A 30 9.99 6.14 1.37
C LEU A 30 11.37 5.48 1.16
N PRO A 31 12.00 4.87 2.18
CA PRO A 31 13.18 4.01 1.99
C PRO A 31 12.96 2.97 0.89
N TYR A 32 11.86 2.22 0.96
CA TYR A 32 11.54 1.18 -0.02
C TYR A 32 11.46 1.73 -1.45
N LEU A 33 10.74 2.83 -1.66
CA LEU A 33 10.63 3.46 -2.97
C LEU A 33 11.96 4.05 -3.48
N ARG A 34 12.86 4.49 -2.60
CA ARG A 34 14.18 4.97 -3.04
C ARG A 34 15.02 3.86 -3.65
N GLU A 35 14.93 2.66 -3.09
CA GLU A 35 15.66 1.47 -3.53
C GLU A 35 14.98 0.78 -4.71
N ASN A 36 13.66 0.61 -4.66
CA ASN A 36 12.94 -0.33 -5.54
C ASN A 36 12.13 0.34 -6.67
N LYS A 37 11.95 1.67 -6.69
CA LYS A 37 11.05 2.34 -7.66
C LYS A 37 11.33 1.99 -9.12
N THR A 38 12.59 1.83 -9.49
CA THR A 38 12.99 1.68 -10.89
C THR A 38 12.52 0.33 -11.41
N GLU A 39 12.77 -0.73 -10.63
CA GLU A 39 12.30 -2.08 -10.91
C GLU A 39 10.79 -2.20 -10.83
N LEU A 40 10.16 -1.54 -9.85
CA LEU A 40 8.70 -1.50 -9.73
C LEU A 40 8.05 -0.90 -10.99
N ILE A 41 8.55 0.23 -11.47
CA ILE A 41 8.03 0.89 -12.68
C ILE A 41 8.30 0.03 -13.93
N ALA A 42 9.47 -0.62 -14.02
CA ALA A 42 9.80 -1.51 -15.12
C ALA A 42 8.84 -2.72 -15.16
N SER A 43 8.67 -3.42 -14.04
CA SER A 43 7.77 -4.56 -13.94
C SER A 43 6.31 -4.22 -14.24
N LEU A 44 5.85 -3.02 -13.84
CA LEU A 44 4.52 -2.51 -14.20
C LEU A 44 4.38 -2.28 -15.71
N ARG A 45 5.38 -1.67 -16.35
CA ARG A 45 5.39 -1.42 -17.81
C ARG A 45 5.47 -2.69 -18.63
N GLU A 46 6.21 -3.68 -18.12
CA GLU A 46 6.36 -5.00 -18.75
C GLU A 46 5.18 -5.95 -18.45
N GLY A 47 4.22 -5.53 -17.61
CA GLY A 47 3.08 -6.36 -17.21
C GLY A 47 3.44 -7.53 -16.29
N LYS A 48 4.64 -7.51 -15.68
CA LYS A 48 5.15 -8.56 -14.78
C LYS A 48 4.81 -8.32 -13.32
N TYR A 49 4.40 -7.10 -12.95
CA TYR A 49 4.07 -6.77 -11.57
C TYR A 49 2.90 -7.61 -11.05
N LYS A 50 3.11 -8.29 -9.93
CA LYS A 50 2.07 -9.04 -9.21
C LYS A 50 1.83 -8.35 -7.86
N PRO A 51 0.65 -7.73 -7.66
CA PRO A 51 0.31 -7.14 -6.37
C PRO A 51 0.31 -8.21 -5.26
N ALA A 52 0.72 -7.81 -4.05
CA ALA A 52 0.62 -8.66 -2.87
C ALA A 52 -0.87 -8.93 -2.52
N PRO A 53 -1.18 -10.11 -1.94
CA PRO A 53 -2.50 -10.34 -1.38
C PRO A 53 -2.80 -9.37 -0.24
N VAL A 54 -4.06 -9.03 -0.04
CA VAL A 54 -4.47 -8.10 1.02
C VAL A 54 -4.53 -8.77 2.39
N LYS A 55 -4.12 -8.05 3.44
CA LYS A 55 -4.26 -8.49 4.84
C LYS A 55 -5.72 -8.37 5.29
N ARG A 56 -6.29 -9.46 5.81
CA ARG A 56 -7.66 -9.49 6.32
C ARG A 56 -7.69 -8.94 7.74
N VAL A 57 -8.54 -7.94 7.98
CA VAL A 57 -8.76 -7.38 9.31
C VAL A 57 -10.26 -7.28 9.56
N GLU A 58 -10.71 -7.73 10.73
CA GLU A 58 -12.08 -7.56 11.16
C GLU A 58 -12.17 -6.39 12.13
N ILE A 59 -13.07 -5.44 11.85
CA ILE A 59 -13.35 -4.32 12.75
C ILE A 59 -14.82 -4.34 13.19
N PRO A 60 -15.13 -4.01 14.44
CA PRO A 60 -16.52 -3.92 14.89
C PRO A 60 -17.25 -2.78 14.18
N LYS A 61 -18.53 -2.99 13.86
CA LYS A 61 -19.42 -1.92 13.37
C LYS A 61 -20.15 -1.27 14.54
N PRO A 62 -20.49 0.04 14.46
CA PRO A 62 -21.21 0.74 15.53
C PRO A 62 -22.56 0.10 15.91
N ASN A 63 -23.27 -0.48 14.93
CA ASN A 63 -24.61 -1.05 15.12
C ASN A 63 -24.60 -2.58 15.33
N GLY A 64 -23.44 -3.16 15.69
CA GLY A 64 -23.26 -4.60 15.85
C GLY A 64 -22.73 -5.32 14.60
N GLY A 65 -22.12 -6.49 14.84
CA GLY A 65 -21.44 -7.30 13.82
C GLY A 65 -20.05 -6.78 13.44
N VAL A 66 -19.40 -7.47 12.48
CA VAL A 66 -18.04 -7.17 12.02
C VAL A 66 -18.01 -6.68 10.57
N ARG A 67 -17.05 -5.80 10.25
CA ARG A 67 -16.69 -5.41 8.89
C ARG A 67 -15.34 -6.04 8.56
N LYS A 68 -15.33 -6.89 7.54
CA LYS A 68 -14.12 -7.50 6.97
C LYS A 68 -13.46 -6.49 6.03
N LEU A 69 -12.24 -6.07 6.35
CA LEU A 69 -11.41 -5.20 5.54
C LEU A 69 -10.28 -6.00 4.87
N GLY A 70 -9.84 -5.52 3.72
CA GLY A 70 -8.61 -5.97 3.06
C GLY A 70 -7.65 -4.79 2.99
N ILE A 71 -6.50 -4.90 3.65
CA ILE A 71 -5.47 -3.86 3.68
C ILE A 71 -4.36 -4.26 2.70
N PRO A 72 -4.17 -3.51 1.60
CA PRO A 72 -3.07 -3.76 0.67
C PRO A 72 -1.73 -3.29 1.25
N THR A 73 -0.66 -3.73 0.61
CA THR A 73 0.71 -3.23 0.79
C THR A 73 0.94 -1.98 -0.06
#